data_AF-A0A7X7RUZ9-F1
#
_entry.id   AF-A0A7X7RUZ9-F1
#
_cell.length_a   1.000
_cell.length_b   1.000
_cell.length_c   1.000
_cell.angle_alpha   90.00
_cell.angle_beta   90.00
_cell.angle_gamma   90.00
#
_symmetry.space_group_name_H-M   'P 1'
#
loop_
_entity.id
_entity.type
_entity.pdbx_description
1 polymer ?
#
loop_
_entity_poly.entity_id
_entity_poly.type
_entity_poly.pdbx_seq_one_letter_code
_entity_poly.pdbx_strand_id
1 'polypeptide(L)'
;MAVKMLVDLERCIGCWTCSMACKMGWKLEDDVYRVIVQTHGSGAGIDRPQGQYPSLHMSWQPLFEKSCTFCAPRVTEGLEPHCSYNCPTKALAFGDPDDPTSDFSEELNRCRGMHYALFEMPNYAQKRGGIIYAKND
;
A
#
# COMPACT_ATOMS: atom_id res chain seq x y z
N MET A 1 2.92 20.38 -4.86
CA MET A 1 2.97 19.40 -3.75
C MET A 1 3.14 18.03 -4.36
N ALA A 2 4.30 17.41 -4.14
CA ALA A 2 4.67 16.15 -4.77
C ALA A 2 4.35 14.99 -3.82
N VAL A 3 3.10 14.56 -3.78
CA VAL A 3 2.65 13.52 -2.84
C VAL A 3 3.24 12.13 -3.11
N LYS A 4 3.52 11.38 -2.04
CA LYS A 4 3.95 9.98 -2.08
C LYS A 4 3.08 9.10 -1.17
N MET A 5 3.15 7.79 -1.42
CA MET A 5 2.57 6.75 -0.56
C MET A 5 3.69 5.87 -0.02
N LEU A 6 3.65 5.58 1.27
CA LEU A 6 4.47 4.57 1.93
C LEU A 6 3.59 3.38 2.30
N VAL A 7 4.08 2.18 2.02
CA VAL A 7 3.44 0.90 2.33
C VAL A 7 4.32 0.15 3.32
N ASP A 8 3.88 0.05 4.56
CA ASP A 8 4.53 -0.82 5.55
C ASP A 8 4.02 -2.27 5.39
N LEU A 9 4.89 -3.13 4.87
CA LEU A 9 4.60 -4.55 4.64
C LEU A 9 4.51 -5.36 5.94
N GLU A 10 5.12 -4.90 7.04
CA GLU A 10 5.04 -5.55 8.35
C GLU A 10 3.69 -5.28 9.03
N ARG A 11 3.06 -4.14 8.73
CA ARG A 11 1.70 -3.82 9.21
C ARG A 11 0.59 -4.31 8.28
N CYS A 12 0.93 -4.71 7.06
CA CYS A 12 -0.06 -5.15 6.08
C CYS A 12 -0.54 -6.57 6.40
N ILE A 13 -1.83 -6.70 6.74
CA ILE A 13 -2.48 -8.00 7.02
C ILE A 13 -3.25 -8.57 5.83
N GLY A 14 -3.14 -7.93 4.66
CA GLY A 14 -3.79 -8.42 3.45
C GLY A 14 -5.32 -8.32 3.41
N CYS A 15 -5.97 -7.48 4.21
CA CYS A 15 -7.44 -7.46 4.35
C CYS A 15 -8.25 -6.93 3.14
N TRP A 16 -7.60 -6.52 2.05
CA TRP A 16 -8.22 -5.96 0.83
C TRP A 16 -9.05 -4.66 1.01
N THR A 17 -9.09 -4.06 2.20
CA THR A 17 -9.84 -2.81 2.44
C THR A 17 -9.39 -1.67 1.54
N CYS A 18 -8.09 -1.55 1.27
CA CYS A 18 -7.56 -0.52 0.36
C CYS A 18 -8.09 -0.67 -1.08
N SER A 19 -8.27 -1.91 -1.53
CA SER A 19 -8.81 -2.25 -2.84
C SER A 19 -10.28 -1.85 -2.94
N MET A 20 -11.07 -2.30 -1.97
CA MET A 20 -12.52 -2.04 -1.94
C MET A 20 -12.84 -0.56 -1.70
N ALA A 21 -12.14 0.11 -0.79
CA ALA A 21 -12.33 1.53 -0.53
C ALA A 21 -12.04 2.39 -1.77
N CYS A 22 -10.98 2.05 -2.52
CA CYS A 22 -10.69 2.71 -3.78
C CYS A 22 -11.79 2.46 -4.82
N LYS A 23 -12.26 1.22 -4.96
CA LYS A 23 -13.31 0.84 -5.91
C LYS A 23 -14.63 1.57 -5.62
N MET A 24 -15.09 1.54 -4.37
CA MET A 24 -16.34 2.18 -3.96
C MET A 24 -16.26 3.70 -4.06
N GLY A 25 -15.15 4.31 -3.60
CA GLY A 25 -14.95 5.76 -3.64
C GLY A 25 -14.90 6.32 -5.06
N TRP A 26 -14.34 5.57 -6.01
CA TRP A 26 -14.29 5.95 -7.42
C TRP A 26 -15.39 5.35 -8.30
N LYS A 27 -16.29 4.55 -7.72
CA LYS A 27 -17.37 3.85 -8.44
C LYS A 27 -16.84 3.09 -9.66
N LEU A 28 -15.76 2.34 -9.48
CA LEU A 28 -15.18 1.54 -10.56
C LEU A 28 -16.10 0.38 -10.93
N GLU A 29 -16.02 -0.05 -12.19
CA GLU A 29 -16.70 -1.24 -12.70
C GLU A 29 -16.26 -2.51 -11.94
N ASP A 30 -17.04 -3.58 -12.08
CA ASP A 30 -16.93 -4.72 -11.16
C ASP A 30 -15.59 -5.48 -11.24
N ASP A 31 -15.03 -5.55 -12.43
CA ASP A 31 -13.76 -6.18 -12.76
C ASP A 31 -12.58 -5.20 -12.71
N VAL A 32 -12.80 -3.94 -12.36
CA VAL A 32 -11.77 -2.89 -12.35
C VAL A 32 -11.29 -2.58 -10.93
N TYR A 33 -10.00 -2.85 -10.70
CA TYR A 33 -9.31 -2.51 -9.45
C TYR A 33 -8.08 -1.65 -9.73
N ARG A 34 -7.93 -0.56 -8.96
CA ARG A 34 -6.72 0.30 -8.99
C ARG A 34 -5.68 -0.10 -7.96
N VAL A 35 -6.08 -0.86 -6.94
CA VAL A 35 -5.23 -1.38 -5.89
C VAL A 35 -5.53 -2.86 -5.75
N ILE A 36 -4.51 -3.70 -5.85
CA ILE A 36 -4.62 -5.16 -5.76
C ILE A 36 -3.68 -5.61 -4.65
N VAL A 37 -4.13 -6.49 -3.76
CA VAL A 37 -3.27 -7.03 -2.72
C VAL A 37 -2.71 -8.37 -3.20
N GLN A 38 -1.41 -8.41 -3.46
CA GLN A 38 -0.72 -9.65 -3.82
C GLN A 38 -0.41 -10.46 -2.56
N THR A 39 -0.87 -11.71 -2.51
CA THR A 39 -0.44 -12.67 -1.49
C THR A 39 0.91 -13.28 -1.90
N HIS A 40 1.91 -13.15 -1.03
CA HIS A 40 3.17 -13.88 -1.09
C HIS A 40 3.05 -15.13 -0.23
N GLY A 41 2.83 -16.26 -0.88
CA GLY A 41 2.59 -17.56 -0.26
C GLY A 41 2.77 -18.67 -1.28
N SER A 42 1.94 -19.72 -1.23
CA SER A 42 2.10 -20.91 -2.09
C SER A 42 1.89 -20.68 -3.58
N GLY A 43 1.36 -19.52 -3.98
CA GLY A 43 0.96 -19.24 -5.37
C GLY A 43 -0.35 -19.92 -5.79
N ALA A 44 -1.02 -20.66 -4.89
CA ALA A 44 -2.27 -21.36 -5.17
C ALA A 44 -3.53 -20.48 -5.02
N GLY A 45 -3.37 -19.16 -4.92
CA GLY A 45 -4.47 -18.19 -4.79
C GLY A 45 -4.30 -17.23 -3.61
N ILE A 46 -5.35 -16.44 -3.38
CA ILE A 46 -5.43 -15.46 -2.29
C ILE A 46 -5.43 -16.18 -0.95
N ASP A 47 -4.67 -15.66 0.01
CA ASP A 47 -4.56 -16.13 1.40
C ASP A 47 -4.17 -17.62 1.53
N ARG A 48 -3.32 -18.11 0.63
CA ARG A 48 -2.77 -19.47 0.66
C ARG A 48 -1.30 -19.47 1.15
N PRO A 49 -1.03 -19.81 2.43
CA PRO A 49 0.32 -19.80 2.98
C PRO A 49 1.22 -20.86 2.32
N GLN A 50 2.54 -20.65 2.41
CA GLN A 50 3.56 -21.60 1.97
C GLN A 50 4.25 -22.25 3.17
N GLY A 51 4.79 -23.45 2.97
CA GLY A 51 5.56 -24.20 3.97
C GLY A 51 4.81 -25.42 4.50
N GLN A 52 5.32 -25.98 5.59
CA GLN A 52 4.74 -27.13 6.27
C GLN A 52 4.58 -26.80 7.74
N TYR A 53 3.47 -27.20 8.36
CA TYR A 53 3.26 -27.03 9.80
C TYR A 53 4.42 -27.64 10.60
N PRO A 54 4.99 -26.92 11.60
CA PRO A 54 4.54 -25.63 12.15
C PRO A 54 5.10 -24.37 11.45
N SER A 55 5.99 -24.52 10.48
CA SER A 55 6.71 -23.44 9.80
C SER A 55 5.98 -22.92 8.54
N LEU A 56 4.76 -22.41 8.72
CA LEU A 56 4.02 -21.74 7.66
C LEU A 56 4.36 -20.25 7.62
N HIS A 57 4.45 -19.69 6.41
CA HIS A 57 4.66 -18.27 6.19
C HIS A 57 3.77 -17.73 5.08
N MET A 58 3.40 -16.47 5.22
CA MET A 58 2.61 -15.71 4.26
C MET A 58 2.82 -14.23 4.53
N SER A 59 2.90 -13.43 3.47
CA SER A 59 2.86 -11.97 3.56
C SER A 59 2.02 -11.39 2.44
N TRP A 60 1.75 -10.08 2.51
CA TRP A 60 0.91 -9.40 1.55
C TRP A 60 1.56 -8.11 1.07
N GLN A 61 1.31 -7.78 -0.19
CA GLN A 61 1.83 -6.59 -0.83
C GLN A 61 0.74 -5.88 -1.63
N PRO A 62 0.25 -4.73 -1.16
CA PRO A 62 -0.60 -3.85 -1.95
C PRO A 62 0.15 -3.32 -3.17
N LEU A 63 -0.40 -3.49 -4.36
CA LEU A 63 0.13 -3.00 -5.63
C LEU A 63 -0.84 -1.97 -6.22
N PHE A 64 -0.30 -0.84 -6.66
CA PHE A 64 -1.08 0.27 -7.20
C PHE A 64 -0.94 0.34 -8.72
N GLU A 65 -2.06 0.23 -9.45
CA GLU A 65 -2.09 0.30 -10.92
C GLU A 65 -1.74 1.69 -11.44
N LYS A 66 -1.28 1.77 -12.70
CA LYS A 66 -1.06 3.04 -13.43
C LYS A 66 -2.29 3.96 -13.42
N SER A 67 -3.49 3.40 -13.38
CA SER A 67 -4.76 4.14 -13.33
C SER A 67 -5.08 4.75 -11.96
N CYS A 68 -4.31 4.42 -10.91
CA CYS A 68 -4.40 5.12 -9.64
C CYS A 68 -4.02 6.59 -9.83
N THR A 69 -4.79 7.50 -9.25
CA THR A 69 -4.61 8.96 -9.38
C THR A 69 -4.22 9.63 -8.06
N PHE A 70 -3.87 8.85 -7.03
CA PHE A 70 -3.79 9.30 -5.63
C PHE A 70 -5.01 10.10 -5.16
N CYS A 71 -6.20 9.74 -5.66
CA CYS A 71 -7.44 10.43 -5.30
C CYS A 71 -7.34 11.95 -5.48
N ALA A 72 -6.73 12.43 -6.58
CA ALA A 72 -6.41 13.85 -6.79
C ALA A 72 -7.52 14.85 -6.35
N PRO A 73 -8.82 14.65 -6.66
CA PRO A 73 -9.88 15.58 -6.19
C PRO A 73 -10.01 15.66 -4.66
N ARG A 74 -9.83 14.54 -3.96
CA ARG A 74 -9.86 14.50 -2.48
C ARG A 74 -8.66 15.21 -1.89
N VAL A 75 -7.48 14.95 -2.46
CA VAL A 75 -6.23 15.57 -2.01
C VAL A 75 -6.26 17.08 -2.21
N THR A 76 -6.87 17.58 -3.28
CA THR A 76 -7.06 19.03 -3.47
C THR A 76 -8.00 19.66 -2.45
N GLU A 77 -8.86 18.88 -1.81
CA GLU A 77 -9.75 19.30 -0.71
C GLU A 77 -9.11 19.09 0.67
N GLY A 78 -7.83 18.69 0.74
CA GLY A 78 -7.14 18.38 1.99
C GLY A 78 -7.55 17.04 2.61
N LEU A 79 -8.22 16.17 1.85
CA LEU A 79 -8.64 14.85 2.29
C LEU A 79 -7.64 13.76 1.85
N GLU A 80 -7.45 12.77 2.71
CA GLU A 80 -6.67 11.58 2.38
C GLU A 80 -7.30 10.74 1.26
N PRO A 81 -6.47 10.00 0.48
CA PRO A 81 -6.94 8.95 -0.41
C PRO A 81 -7.79 7.89 0.31
N HIS A 82 -8.77 7.32 -0.39
CA HIS A 82 -9.64 6.30 0.19
C HIS A 82 -8.88 5.09 0.77
N CYS A 83 -7.78 4.68 0.13
CA CYS A 83 -7.02 3.52 0.57
C CYS A 83 -6.25 3.76 1.89
N SER A 84 -5.63 4.93 2.10
CA SER A 84 -4.92 5.25 3.33
C SER A 84 -5.90 5.51 4.48
N TYR A 85 -6.93 6.32 4.21
CA TYR A 85 -7.94 6.70 5.20
C TYR A 85 -8.63 5.49 5.82
N ASN A 86 -8.96 4.48 5.01
CA ASN A 86 -9.68 3.28 5.45
C ASN A 86 -8.75 2.11 5.83
N CYS A 87 -7.43 2.29 5.88
CA CYS A 87 -6.53 1.20 6.26
C CYS A 87 -6.64 0.92 7.78
N PRO A 88 -7.15 -0.25 8.22
CA PRO A 88 -7.39 -0.50 9.64
C PRO A 88 -6.10 -0.64 10.45
N THR A 89 -5.00 -1.07 9.81
CA THR A 89 -3.69 -1.25 10.47
C THR A 89 -2.75 -0.07 10.27
N LYS A 90 -3.19 0.99 9.56
CA LYS A 90 -2.34 2.13 9.18
C LYS A 90 -1.05 1.71 8.48
N ALA A 91 -1.11 0.65 7.67
CA ALA A 91 -0.03 0.20 6.81
C ALA A 91 0.20 1.10 5.58
N LEU A 92 -0.76 1.96 5.24
CA LEU A 92 -0.71 2.87 4.10
C LEU A 92 -0.65 4.31 4.62
N ALA A 93 0.50 4.96 4.44
CA ALA A 93 0.73 6.34 4.86
C ALA A 93 0.91 7.24 3.62
N PHE A 94 0.17 8.34 3.56
CA PHE A 94 0.13 9.22 2.39
C PHE A 94 0.42 10.66 2.79
N GLY A 95 1.20 11.38 1.99
CA GLY A 95 1.56 12.75 2.35
C GLY A 95 2.58 13.39 1.43
N ASP A 96 2.84 14.67 1.70
CA ASP A 96 3.94 15.41 1.07
C ASP A 96 5.27 15.02 1.76
N PRO A 97 6.26 14.48 1.02
CA PRO A 97 7.56 14.12 1.58
C PRO A 97 8.37 15.32 2.08
N ASP A 98 8.03 16.54 1.65
CA ASP A 98 8.68 17.77 2.11
C ASP A 98 8.03 18.32 3.40
N ASP A 99 6.87 17.80 3.80
CA ASP A 99 6.19 18.11 5.06
C ASP A 99 6.55 17.05 6.13
N PRO A 100 7.32 17.39 7.17
CA PRO A 100 7.73 16.45 8.21
C PRO A 100 6.58 15.97 9.10
N THR A 101 5.43 16.67 9.08
CA THR A 101 4.24 16.32 9.85
C THR A 101 3.22 15.51 9.06
N SER A 102 3.50 15.21 7.80
CA SER A 102 2.62 14.36 6.99
C SER A 102 2.72 12.90 7.44
N ASP A 103 1.61 12.15 7.34
CA ASP A 103 1.57 10.72 7.67
C ASP A 103 2.69 9.94 6.97
N PHE A 104 2.98 10.30 5.72
CA PHE A 104 4.09 9.72 4.96
C PHE A 104 5.45 9.93 5.64
N SER A 105 5.76 11.16 6.03
CA SER A 105 7.05 11.52 6.63
C SER A 105 7.22 10.91 8.02
N GLU A 106 6.17 10.93 8.83
CA GLU A 106 6.18 10.31 10.16
C GLU A 106 6.42 8.80 10.08
N GLU A 107 5.67 8.11 9.22
CA GLU A 107 5.81 6.67 9.05
C GLU A 107 7.15 6.30 8.41
N LEU A 108 7.65 7.10 7.47
CA LEU A 108 8.98 6.93 6.88
C LEU A 108 10.07 7.02 7.94
N ASN A 109 10.00 7.99 8.84
CA ASN A 109 10.95 8.15 9.94
C ASN A 109 10.85 6.99 10.94
N ARG A 110 9.64 6.51 11.24
CA ARG A 110 9.45 5.33 12.08
C ARG A 110 10.11 4.09 11.46
N CYS A 111 9.85 3.81 10.19
CA CYS A 111 10.45 2.69 9.46
C CYS A 111 11.98 2.78 9.40
N ARG A 112 12.54 3.99 9.19
CA ARG A 112 13.99 4.22 9.26
C ARG A 112 14.55 3.95 10.65
N GLY A 113 13.88 4.42 11.70
CA GLY A 113 14.28 4.16 13.09
C GLY A 113 14.27 2.67 13.46
N MET A 114 13.45 1.88 12.79
CA MET A 114 13.40 0.42 12.91
C MET A 114 14.34 -0.32 11.95
N HIS A 115 15.13 0.40 11.15
CA HIS A 115 16.05 -0.16 10.15
C HIS A 115 15.37 -1.01 9.07
N TYR A 116 14.14 -0.68 8.71
CA TYR A 116 13.44 -1.36 7.62
C TYR A 116 14.09 -1.05 6.27
N ALA A 117 14.15 -2.05 5.41
CA ALA A 117 14.51 -1.87 4.01
C ALA A 117 13.44 -1.04 3.29
N LEU A 118 13.86 0.08 2.69
CA LEU A 118 13.00 0.97 1.92
C LEU A 118 13.32 0.80 0.43
N PHE A 119 12.31 0.48 -0.37
CA PHE A 119 12.49 0.28 -1.79
C PHE A 119 11.28 0.76 -2.60
N GLU A 120 11.55 1.23 -3.81
CA GLU A 120 10.54 1.37 -4.85
C GLU A 120 10.65 0.13 -5.76
N MET A 121 9.54 -0.39 -6.25
CA MET A 121 9.59 -1.57 -7.14
C MET A 121 10.10 -1.15 -8.52
N PRO A 122 11.29 -1.60 -8.96
CA PRO A 122 12.00 -0.96 -10.06
C PRO A 122 11.43 -1.25 -11.45
N ASN A 123 10.62 -2.30 -11.64
CA ASN A 123 10.12 -2.63 -12.99
C ASN A 123 8.95 -3.64 -13.05
N TYR A 124 7.87 -3.42 -12.29
CA TYR A 124 6.61 -4.12 -12.57
C TYR A 124 5.83 -3.30 -13.60
N ALA A 125 5.96 -3.66 -14.88
CA ALA A 125 5.75 -2.87 -16.11
C ALA A 125 4.49 -1.96 -16.24
N GLN A 126 3.53 -2.01 -15.32
CA GLN A 126 2.26 -1.27 -15.39
C GLN A 126 1.76 -0.66 -14.07
N LYS A 127 2.63 -0.46 -13.07
CA LYS A 127 2.25 0.10 -11.76
C LYS A 127 2.56 1.60 -11.64
N ARG A 128 1.89 2.27 -10.70
CA ARG A 128 2.04 3.70 -10.39
C ARG A 128 3.37 3.97 -9.66
N GLY A 129 4.08 5.02 -10.07
CA GLY A 129 5.26 5.53 -9.36
C GLY A 129 4.92 6.35 -8.11
N GLY A 130 5.92 6.65 -7.29
CA GLY A 130 5.72 7.38 -6.03
C GLY A 130 5.16 6.52 -4.89
N ILE A 131 5.32 5.19 -4.99
CA ILE A 131 5.02 4.23 -3.93
C ILE A 131 6.35 3.71 -3.38
N ILE A 132 6.57 3.92 -2.09
CA ILE A 132 7.71 3.35 -1.35
C ILE A 132 7.18 2.19 -0.51
N TYR A 133 7.90 1.08 -0.50
CA TYR A 133 7.62 -0.06 0.35
C TYR A 133 8.65 -0.11 1.47
N ALA A 134 8.20 -0.40 2.68
CA ALA A 134 9.02 -0.68 3.84
C ALA A 134 8.83 -2.13 4.26
N LYS A 135 9.92 -2.84 4.51
CA LYS A 135 9.92 -4.23 4.94
C LYS A 135 11.00 -4.45 6.00
N ASN A 136 10.76 -5.32 6.96
CA ASN A 136 11.83 -5.81 7.82
C ASN A 136 12.70 -6.80 7.00
N ASP A 137 14.01 -6.60 7.04
CA ASP A 137 14.98 -7.48 6.35
C ASP A 137 15.28 -8.75 7.16
#